data_AF-A0A5J4PWU1-F1
#
_entry.id   AF-A0A5J4PWU1-F1
#
_cell.length_a   1.000
_cell.length_b   1.000
_cell.length_c   1.000
_cell.angle_alpha   90.00
_cell.angle_beta   90.00
_cell.angle_gamma   90.00
#
_symmetry.space_group_name_H-M   'P 1'
#
loop_
_entity.id
_entity.type
_entity.pdbx_description
1 polymer ?
#
loop_
_entity_poly.entity_id
_entity_poly.type
_entity_poly.pdbx_seq_one_letter_code
_entity_poly.pdbx_strand_id
1 'polypeptide(L)'
;MNILVTGGAGFIGSHLCDLLLEKKNRVVVIDNLILGKIENISHLLNRDNFTFIEEDLLDKNILQKIFNDESFDMVYHLAANSDIQKVSYDPTVDYNYTFNTTFNILQCMCAFNVKKLFFSSTSAIYGETYAFLS
;
A
#
# COMPACT_ATOMS: atom_id res chain seq x y z
N MET A 1 -15.79 -8.40 -2.88
CA MET A 1 -14.85 -8.48 -1.74
C MET A 1 -14.69 -7.08 -1.15
N ASN A 2 -14.34 -6.99 0.13
CA ASN A 2 -13.85 -5.76 0.76
C ASN A 2 -12.31 -5.77 0.73
N ILE A 3 -11.71 -4.82 0.03
CA ILE A 3 -10.29 -4.85 -0.33
C ILE A 3 -9.61 -3.61 0.22
N LEU A 4 -8.53 -3.82 0.96
CA LEU A 4 -7.61 -2.75 1.36
C LEU A 4 -6.52 -2.58 0.29
N VAL A 5 -6.31 -1.35 -0.16
CA VAL A 5 -5.19 -0.97 -1.03
C VAL A 5 -4.36 0.07 -0.30
N THR A 6 -3.13 -0.27 0.10
CA THR A 6 -2.22 0.73 0.64
C THR A 6 -1.38 1.35 -0.46
N GLY A 7 -1.08 2.65 -0.39
CA GLY A 7 -0.40 3.35 -1.49
C GLY A 7 -1.32 3.57 -2.69
N GLY A 8 -2.66 3.59 -2.45
CA GLY A 8 -3.67 3.66 -3.50
C GLY A 8 -3.72 5.01 -4.23
N ALA A 9 -3.16 6.07 -3.67
CA ALA A 9 -3.03 7.37 -4.35
C ALA A 9 -1.75 7.46 -5.20
N GLY A 10 -0.91 6.42 -5.23
CA GLY A 10 0.21 6.28 -6.15
C GLY A 10 -0.22 5.86 -7.57
N PHE A 11 0.71 5.89 -8.53
CA PHE A 11 0.42 5.60 -9.95
C PHE A 11 -0.18 4.21 -10.16
N ILE A 12 0.43 3.14 -9.64
CA ILE A 12 -0.10 1.77 -9.80
C ILE A 12 -1.37 1.58 -8.96
N GLY A 13 -1.38 2.15 -7.76
CA GLY A 13 -2.49 2.04 -6.81
C GLY A 13 -3.80 2.58 -7.34
N SER A 14 -3.79 3.74 -8.00
CA SER A 14 -5.01 4.37 -8.51
C SER A 14 -5.66 3.55 -9.62
N HIS A 15 -4.87 3.08 -10.59
CA HIS A 15 -5.35 2.21 -11.67
C HIS A 15 -5.86 0.86 -11.15
N LEU A 16 -5.22 0.32 -10.10
CA LEU A 16 -5.73 -0.87 -9.43
C LEU A 16 -7.09 -0.61 -8.78
N CYS A 17 -7.26 0.55 -8.11
CA CYS A 17 -8.53 0.93 -7.52
C CYS A 17 -9.64 1.01 -8.58
N ASP A 18 -9.38 1.62 -9.73
CA ASP A 18 -10.32 1.65 -10.86
C ASP A 18 -10.79 0.24 -11.25
N LEU A 19 -9.85 -0.67 -11.50
CA LEU A 19 -10.13 -2.04 -11.90
C LEU A 19 -10.91 -2.84 -10.84
N LEU A 20 -10.56 -2.66 -9.56
CA LEU A 20 -11.21 -3.35 -8.46
C LEU A 20 -12.66 -2.88 -8.28
N LEU A 21 -12.90 -1.58 -8.42
CA LEU A 21 -14.23 -0.97 -8.35
C LEU A 21 -15.11 -1.38 -9.54
N GLU A 22 -14.55 -1.45 -10.76
CA GLU A 22 -15.24 -1.97 -11.95
C GLU A 22 -15.74 -3.40 -11.75
N LYS A 23 -14.94 -4.22 -11.07
CA LYS A 23 -15.28 -5.59 -10.65
C LYS A 23 -16.26 -5.65 -9.47
N LYS A 24 -16.89 -4.53 -9.11
CA LYS A 24 -17.90 -4.41 -8.04
C LYS A 24 -17.40 -4.79 -6.65
N ASN A 25 -16.10 -4.63 -6.40
CA ASN A 25 -15.56 -4.74 -5.04
C ASN A 25 -15.80 -3.43 -4.26
N ARG A 26 -15.75 -3.53 -2.93
CA ARG A 26 -15.54 -2.37 -2.05
C ARG A 26 -14.04 -2.17 -1.90
N VAL A 27 -13.57 -0.95 -2.07
CA VAL A 27 -12.15 -0.61 -2.01
C VAL A 27 -11.94 0.46 -0.96
N VAL A 28 -11.08 0.16 0.01
CA VAL A 28 -10.59 1.10 1.01
C VAL A 28 -9.13 1.40 0.70
N VAL A 29 -8.79 2.67 0.54
CA VAL A 29 -7.43 3.13 0.32
C VAL A 29 -6.88 3.75 1.59
N ILE A 30 -5.66 3.36 1.96
CA ILE A 30 -4.84 4.08 2.94
C ILE A 30 -3.60 4.64 2.23
N ASP A 31 -3.39 5.94 2.31
CA ASP A 31 -2.23 6.64 1.74
C ASP A 31 -1.94 7.89 2.56
N ASN A 32 -0.67 8.20 2.80
CA ASN A 32 -0.26 9.40 3.54
C ASN A 32 0.10 10.59 2.62
N LEU A 33 -0.07 10.43 1.31
CA LEU A 33 0.14 11.46 0.28
C LEU A 33 1.57 12.05 0.23
N ILE A 34 2.56 11.40 0.84
CA ILE A 34 3.97 11.83 0.75
C ILE A 34 4.49 11.66 -0.69
N LEU A 35 4.19 10.51 -1.30
CA LEU A 35 4.51 10.21 -2.71
C LEU A 35 3.26 10.08 -3.58
N GLY A 36 2.13 9.71 -2.98
CA GLY A 36 0.82 9.67 -3.62
C GLY A 36 0.28 11.07 -3.92
N LYS A 37 -0.69 11.14 -4.81
CA LYS A 37 -1.37 12.39 -5.18
C LYS A 37 -2.87 12.18 -5.12
N ILE A 38 -3.58 13.02 -4.38
CA ILE A 38 -5.03 12.91 -4.23
C ILE A 38 -5.74 13.00 -5.59
N GLU A 39 -5.18 13.74 -6.54
CA GLU A 39 -5.69 13.87 -7.91
C GLU A 39 -5.82 12.52 -8.60
N ASN A 40 -4.92 11.56 -8.32
CA ASN A 40 -4.94 10.23 -8.92
C ASN A 40 -6.18 9.40 -8.54
N ILE A 41 -6.86 9.75 -7.43
CA ILE A 41 -8.05 9.03 -6.94
C ILE A 41 -9.27 9.95 -6.76
N SER A 42 -9.14 11.24 -7.10
CA SER A 42 -10.18 12.24 -6.92
C SER A 42 -11.50 11.88 -7.61
N HIS A 43 -11.44 11.24 -8.78
CA HIS A 43 -12.60 10.75 -9.54
C HIS A 43 -13.32 9.57 -8.85
N LEU A 44 -12.69 8.95 -7.86
CA LEU A 44 -13.23 7.81 -7.11
C LEU A 44 -13.95 8.23 -5.82
N LEU A 45 -13.65 9.42 -5.29
CA LEU A 45 -14.14 9.87 -3.97
C LEU A 45 -15.66 9.89 -3.83
N ASN A 46 -16.39 10.05 -4.93
CA ASN A 46 -17.86 10.08 -4.94
C ASN A 46 -18.52 8.72 -5.20
N ARG A 47 -17.76 7.61 -5.20
CA ARG A 47 -18.32 6.27 -5.42
C ARG A 47 -18.67 5.61 -4.10
N ASP A 48 -19.90 5.10 -3.98
CA ASP A 48 -20.42 4.47 -2.76
C ASP A 48 -19.59 3.27 -2.25
N ASN A 49 -18.87 2.60 -3.16
CA ASN A 49 -18.02 1.45 -2.86
C ASN A 49 -16.53 1.79 -2.75
N PHE A 50 -16.19 3.08 -2.65
CA PHE A 50 -14.82 3.55 -2.45
C PHE A 50 -14.72 4.32 -1.14
N THR A 51 -13.60 4.16 -0.44
CA THR A 51 -13.30 4.94 0.76
C THR A 51 -11.82 5.28 0.75
N PHE A 52 -11.50 6.56 0.96
CA PHE A 52 -10.13 7.03 1.11
C PHE A 52 -9.89 7.43 2.57
N ILE A 53 -8.77 6.96 3.12
CA ILE A 53 -8.33 7.24 4.48
C ILE A 53 -6.90 7.82 4.36
N GLU A 54 -6.76 9.11 4.65
CA GLU A 54 -5.47 9.80 4.64
C GLU A 54 -4.76 9.58 5.96
N GLU A 55 -3.96 8.52 6.05
CA GLU A 55 -3.29 8.11 7.29
C GLU A 55 -1.94 7.46 7.00
N ASP A 56 -1.06 7.50 8.00
CA ASP A 56 0.25 6.83 7.93
C ASP A 56 0.17 5.41 8.48
N LEU A 57 0.68 4.44 7.70
CA LEU A 57 0.77 3.04 8.11
C LEU A 57 1.71 2.80 9.30
N LEU A 58 2.53 3.80 9.68
CA LEU A 58 3.34 3.78 10.88
C LEU A 58 2.52 4.02 12.15
N ASP A 59 1.33 4.62 12.06
CA ASP A 59 0.41 4.73 13.20
C ASP A 59 -0.34 3.41 13.42
N LYS A 60 0.20 2.62 14.34
CA LYS A 60 -0.35 1.31 14.70
C LYS A 60 -1.75 1.39 15.31
N ASN A 61 -2.05 2.46 16.05
CA ASN A 61 -3.35 2.57 16.72
C ASN A 61 -4.45 2.83 15.69
N ILE A 62 -4.16 3.72 14.75
CA ILE A 62 -5.06 4.03 13.65
C ILE A 62 -5.23 2.81 12.74
N LEU A 63 -4.13 2.12 12.40
CA LEU A 63 -4.20 0.92 11.56
C LEU A 63 -5.03 -0.20 12.22
N GLN A 64 -4.83 -0.44 13.52
CA GLN A 64 -5.65 -1.39 14.29
C GLN A 64 -7.13 -1.00 14.31
N LYS A 65 -7.42 0.30 14.51
CA LYS A 65 -8.79 0.80 14.45
C LYS A 65 -9.42 0.55 13.09
N ILE A 66 -8.73 0.83 11.99
CA ILE A 66 -9.24 0.60 10.63
C ILE A 66 -9.57 -0.88 10.40
N PHE A 67 -8.67 -1.79 10.79
CA PHE A 67 -8.92 -3.25 10.68
C PHE A 67 -10.01 -3.76 11.64
N ASN A 68 -10.30 -3.03 12.72
CA ASN A 68 -11.40 -3.34 13.62
C ASN A 68 -12.75 -2.85 13.07
N ASP A 69 -12.76 -1.66 12.47
CA ASP A 69 -13.96 -1.03 11.94
C ASP A 69 -14.37 -1.62 10.57
N GLU A 70 -13.43 -2.22 9.84
CA GLU A 70 -13.63 -2.83 8.52
C GLU A 70 -13.14 -4.28 8.48
N SER A 71 -13.97 -5.20 7.98
CA SER A 71 -13.54 -6.58 7.71
C SER A 71 -12.97 -6.70 6.29
N PHE A 72 -11.67 -6.97 6.15
CA PHE A 72 -11.01 -7.11 4.84
C PHE A 72 -10.89 -8.56 4.38
N ASP A 73 -11.20 -8.81 3.12
CA ASP A 73 -10.98 -10.12 2.48
C ASP A 73 -9.56 -10.26 1.93
N MET A 74 -8.93 -9.14 1.57
CA MET A 74 -7.63 -9.08 0.90
C MET A 74 -6.97 -7.72 1.08
N VAL A 75 -5.63 -7.73 1.14
CA VAL A 75 -4.79 -6.53 1.12
C VAL A 75 -3.93 -6.53 -0.14
N TYR A 76 -3.93 -5.42 -0.88
CA TYR A 76 -2.92 -5.07 -1.85
C TYR A 76 -1.97 -4.05 -1.22
N HIS A 77 -0.75 -4.47 -0.88
CA HIS A 77 0.24 -3.62 -0.26
C HIS A 77 1.17 -3.03 -1.32
N LEU A 78 0.90 -1.77 -1.71
CA LEU A 78 1.68 -1.01 -2.69
C LEU A 78 2.39 0.21 -2.06
N ALA A 79 2.15 0.47 -0.77
CA ALA A 79 2.83 1.52 -0.03
C ALA A 79 4.29 1.12 0.21
N ALA A 80 5.19 1.73 -0.53
CA ALA A 80 6.63 1.59 -0.38
C ALA A 80 7.31 2.90 -0.78
N ASN A 81 8.49 3.18 -0.23
CA ASN A 81 9.32 4.25 -0.76
C ASN A 81 9.87 3.85 -2.13
N SER A 82 9.60 4.67 -3.16
CA SER A 82 10.12 4.47 -4.51
C SER A 82 11.24 5.46 -4.87
N ASP A 83 11.58 6.38 -3.96
CA ASP A 83 12.63 7.38 -4.17
C ASP A 83 14.00 6.82 -3.74
N ILE A 84 14.70 6.23 -4.71
CA ILE A 84 16.01 5.59 -4.52
C ILE A 84 17.09 6.60 -4.12
N GLN A 85 16.98 7.85 -4.56
CA GLN A 85 17.98 8.87 -4.24
C GLN A 85 17.97 9.19 -2.74
N LYS A 86 16.79 9.34 -2.15
CA LYS A 86 16.66 9.59 -0.70
C LYS A 86 17.28 8.48 0.16
N VAL A 87 17.14 7.22 -0.25
CA VAL A 87 17.69 6.06 0.47
C VAL A 87 19.21 6.12 0.57
N SER A 88 19.87 6.62 -0.49
CA SER A 88 21.34 6.73 -0.53
C SER A 88 21.89 7.71 0.50
N TYR A 89 21.08 8.67 0.95
CA TYR A 89 21.45 9.67 1.96
C TYR A 89 20.94 9.31 3.36
N ASP A 90 19.79 8.65 3.45
CA ASP A 90 19.16 8.27 4.72
C ASP A 90 18.46 6.90 4.62
N PRO A 91 19.06 5.83 5.15
CA PRO A 91 18.48 4.49 5.13
C PRO A 91 17.23 4.36 6.02
N THR A 92 16.98 5.30 6.93
CA THR A 92 15.78 5.26 7.78
C THR A 92 14.50 5.45 6.98
N VAL A 93 14.59 6.05 5.78
CA VAL A 93 13.46 6.21 4.85
C VAL A 93 12.91 4.85 4.46
N ASP A 94 13.74 3.92 3.96
CA ASP A 94 13.29 2.58 3.56
C ASP A 94 12.92 1.71 4.76
N TYR A 95 13.65 1.85 5.87
CA TYR A 95 13.30 1.16 7.11
C TYR A 95 11.87 1.51 7.55
N ASN A 96 11.51 2.79 7.52
CA ASN A 96 10.19 3.23 7.93
C ASN A 96 9.14 2.98 6.84
N TYR A 97 9.34 3.55 5.64
CA TYR A 97 8.31 3.63 4.61
C TYR A 97 8.24 2.43 3.66
N THR A 98 9.10 1.42 3.82
CA THR A 98 9.04 0.15 3.09
C THR A 98 8.96 -1.04 4.05
N PHE A 99 9.90 -1.17 4.99
CA PHE A 99 9.94 -2.32 5.88
C PHE A 99 8.89 -2.25 7.00
N ASN A 100 8.85 -1.16 7.78
CA ASN A 100 7.92 -1.05 8.90
C ASN A 100 6.47 -0.96 8.46
N THR A 101 6.17 -0.27 7.35
CA THR A 101 4.82 -0.24 6.76
C THR A 101 4.34 -1.65 6.40
N THR A 102 5.20 -2.47 5.77
CA THR A 102 4.92 -3.88 5.47
C THR A 102 4.68 -4.67 6.76
N PHE A 103 5.56 -4.52 7.75
CA PHE A 103 5.47 -5.24 9.02
C PHE A 103 4.19 -4.91 9.79
N ASN A 104 3.79 -3.63 9.84
CA ASN A 104 2.57 -3.19 10.51
C ASN A 104 1.31 -3.75 9.84
N ILE A 105 1.28 -3.77 8.50
CA ILE A 105 0.19 -4.41 7.73
C ILE A 105 0.11 -5.90 8.05
N LEU A 106 1.23 -6.61 8.02
CA LEU A 106 1.26 -8.04 8.34
C LEU A 106 0.78 -8.32 9.77
N GLN A 107 1.15 -7.49 10.75
CA GLN A 107 0.64 -7.62 12.12
C GLN A 107 -0.88 -7.50 12.18
N CYS A 108 -1.46 -6.49 11.51
CA CYS A 108 -2.91 -6.32 11.49
C CYS A 108 -3.59 -7.48 10.74
N MET A 109 -3.06 -7.89 9.59
CA MET A 109 -3.58 -9.05 8.86
C MET A 109 -3.60 -10.31 9.73
N CYS A 110 -2.54 -10.57 10.51
CA CYS A 110 -2.51 -11.67 11.47
C CYS A 110 -3.55 -11.52 12.58
N ALA A 111 -3.61 -10.35 13.23
CA ALA A 111 -4.52 -10.09 14.36
C ALA A 111 -6.00 -10.19 13.96
N PHE A 112 -6.34 -9.77 12.74
CA PHE A 112 -7.71 -9.73 12.21
C PHE A 112 -7.99 -10.85 11.19
N ASN A 113 -7.12 -11.85 11.11
CA ASN A 113 -7.29 -13.07 10.31
C ASN A 113 -7.51 -12.83 8.80
N VAL A 114 -6.87 -11.81 8.23
CA VAL A 114 -6.87 -11.53 6.78
C VAL A 114 -5.75 -12.33 6.12
N LYS A 115 -6.10 -13.29 5.25
CA LYS A 115 -5.15 -14.30 4.75
C LYS A 115 -4.60 -14.05 3.35
N LYS A 116 -5.14 -13.07 2.63
CA LYS A 116 -4.76 -12.80 1.23
C LYS A 116 -3.98 -11.50 1.15
N LEU A 117 -2.71 -11.61 0.77
CA LEU A 117 -1.82 -10.49 0.51
C LEU A 117 -1.37 -10.53 -0.94
N PHE A 118 -1.48 -9.40 -1.63
CA PHE A 118 -0.64 -9.08 -2.78
C PHE A 118 0.43 -8.10 -2.33
N PHE A 119 1.70 -8.43 -2.57
CA PHE A 119 2.84 -7.62 -2.18
C PHE A 119 3.66 -7.25 -3.42
N SER A 120 3.89 -5.96 -3.64
CA SER A 120 4.70 -5.48 -4.76
C SER A 120 6.19 -5.44 -4.38
N SER A 121 6.90 -6.53 -4.65
CA SER A 121 8.37 -6.55 -4.55
C SER A 121 9.03 -5.86 -5.76
N THR A 122 10.37 -5.82 -5.78
CA THR A 122 11.16 -5.13 -6.82
C THR A 122 12.28 -6.03 -7.32
N SER A 123 12.69 -5.86 -8.58
CA SER A 123 13.88 -6.53 -9.13
C SER A 123 15.18 -6.09 -8.46
N ALA A 124 15.19 -4.98 -7.73
CA ALA A 124 16.37 -4.51 -7.00
C ALA A 124 16.88 -5.52 -5.95
N ILE A 125 16.05 -6.47 -5.50
CA ILE A 125 16.46 -7.54 -4.59
C ILE A 125 17.55 -8.44 -5.19
N TYR A 126 17.67 -8.49 -6.52
CA TYR A 126 18.68 -9.28 -7.21
C TYR A 126 20.07 -8.64 -7.19
N GLY A 127 20.17 -7.36 -6.81
CA GLY A 127 21.42 -6.61 -6.81
C GLY A 127 22.02 -6.45 -8.22
N GLU A 128 23.31 -6.13 -8.27
CA GLU A 128 24.03 -6.07 -9.54
C GLU A 128 24.31 -7.48 -10.07
N THR A 129 23.74 -7.77 -11.24
CA THR A 129 24.03 -9.00 -11.97
C THR A 129 25.19 -8.73 -12.92
N TYR A 130 26.41 -9.05 -12.49
CA TYR A 130 27.54 -9.09 -13.41
C TYR A 130 27.35 -10.28 -14.35
N ALA A 131 26.91 -10.00 -15.58
CA ALA A 131 27.07 -10.94 -16.67
C ALA A 131 28.57 -11.10 -16.90
N PHE A 132 29.15 -12.19 -16.40
CA PHE A 132 30.45 -12.66 -16.84
C PHE A 132 30.31 -13.05 -18.32
N LEU A 133 30.42 -12.07 -19.21
CA LEU A 133 30.73 -12.32 -20.61
C LEU A 133 32.21 -12.69 -20.66
N SER A 134 32.46 -13.99 -20.49
CA SER A 134 33.72 -14.65 -20.88
C SER A 134 33.83 -14.73 -22.39
#